data_AF-A0A619RIN1-F1
#
_entry.id   AF-A0A619RIN1-F1
#
_cell.length_a   1.000
_cell.length_b   1.000
_cell.length_c   1.000
_cell.angle_alpha   90.00
_cell.angle_beta   90.00
_cell.angle_gamma   90.00
#
_symmetry.space_group_name_H-M   'P 1'
#
loop_
_entity.id
_entity.type
_entity.pdbx_description
1 polymer ?
#
loop_
_entity_poly.entity_id
_entity_poly.type
_entity_poly.pdbx_seq_one_letter_code
_entity_poly.pdbx_strand_id
1 'polypeptide(L)'
;MAQAGQGYSVVDGYHRMQLGKHKPRLRERLKGYLPVVLVHQESGGDAERRAATVRHNRARGQNAVTAMSDLVRDLARLGWEDGRIAKELGMDAEEVLRLKQISGLAELFGDETFSQAWTVE
;
A
#
# COMPACT_ATOMS: atom_id res chain seq x y z
N MET A 1 6.39 26.12 -28.01
CA MET A 1 6.16 25.77 -26.59
C MET A 1 5.91 24.27 -26.52
N ALA A 2 6.83 23.50 -25.94
CA ALA A 2 6.71 22.05 -25.86
C ALA A 2 5.66 21.69 -24.79
N GLN A 3 4.55 21.08 -25.21
CA GLN A 3 3.53 20.58 -24.29
C GLN A 3 4.12 19.44 -23.47
N ALA A 4 4.10 19.59 -22.15
CA ALA A 4 4.41 18.52 -21.21
C ALA A 4 3.36 17.42 -21.36
N GLY A 5 3.71 16.35 -22.08
CA GLY A 5 2.87 15.17 -22.24
C GLY A 5 2.58 14.54 -20.88
N GLN A 6 1.34 14.08 -20.69
CA GLN A 6 0.89 13.42 -19.46
C GLN A 6 1.85 12.29 -19.08
N GLY A 7 2.57 12.47 -17.98
CA GLY A 7 3.54 11.50 -17.48
C GLY A 7 2.85 10.32 -16.81
N TYR A 8 3.34 9.10 -17.05
CA TYR A 8 2.90 7.90 -16.35
C TYR A 8 3.68 7.74 -15.03
N SER A 9 2.98 7.47 -13.93
CA SER A 9 3.61 7.11 -12.65
C SER A 9 3.71 5.59 -12.49
N VAL A 10 4.87 5.10 -12.05
CA VAL A 10 5.06 3.67 -11.76
C VAL A 10 4.38 3.33 -10.44
N VAL A 11 3.40 2.43 -10.48
CA VAL A 11 2.68 1.94 -9.28
C VAL A 11 3.34 0.67 -8.71
N ASP A 12 3.80 -0.23 -9.58
CA ASP A 12 4.49 -1.46 -9.21
C ASP A 12 5.62 -1.80 -10.19
N GLY A 13 6.57 -2.62 -9.75
CA GLY A 13 7.66 -3.12 -10.58
C GLY A 13 8.79 -2.12 -10.73
N TYR A 14 8.98 -1.21 -9.77
CA TYR A 14 10.05 -0.20 -9.81
C TYR A 14 11.42 -0.82 -10.08
N HIS A 15 11.80 -1.87 -9.34
CA HIS A 15 13.07 -2.56 -9.57
C HIS A 15 13.14 -3.21 -10.97
N ARG A 16 12.04 -3.77 -11.49
CA ARG A 16 12.00 -4.33 -12.86
C ARG A 16 12.23 -3.24 -13.90
N MET A 17 11.58 -2.09 -13.74
CA MET A 17 11.79 -0.91 -14.59
C MET A 17 13.24 -0.44 -14.53
N GLN A 18 13.80 -0.30 -13.33
CA GLN A 18 15.19 0.15 -13.14
C GLN A 18 16.19 -0.81 -13.80
N LEU A 19 16.01 -2.11 -13.61
CA LEU A 19 16.84 -3.14 -14.22
C LEU A 19 16.72 -3.14 -15.75
N GLY A 20 15.50 -3.04 -16.29
CA GLY A 20 15.26 -2.95 -17.73
C GLY A 20 15.88 -1.71 -18.38
N LYS A 21 15.87 -0.58 -17.67
CA LYS A 21 16.42 0.70 -18.15
C LYS A 21 17.94 0.75 -18.09
N HIS A 22 18.55 0.24 -17.01
CA HIS A 22 19.97 0.47 -16.72
C HIS A 22 20.89 -0.72 -16.97
N LYS A 23 20.39 -1.97 -17.08
CA LYS A 23 21.25 -3.12 -17.40
C LYS A 23 21.37 -3.32 -18.92
N PRO A 24 22.55 -3.14 -19.54
CA PRO A 24 22.72 -3.23 -20.99
C PRO A 24 22.29 -4.58 -21.57
N ARG A 25 22.66 -5.68 -20.91
CA ARG A 25 22.27 -7.05 -21.30
C ARG A 25 20.75 -7.25 -21.35
N LEU A 26 20.01 -6.64 -20.42
CA LEU A 26 18.55 -6.72 -20.41
C LEU A 26 17.95 -5.83 -21.48
N ARG A 27 18.50 -4.62 -21.67
CA ARG A 27 18.05 -3.69 -22.70
C ARG A 27 18.19 -4.27 -24.10
N GLU A 28 19.30 -4.94 -24.38
CA GLU A 28 19.52 -5.65 -25.65
C GLU A 28 18.53 -6.80 -25.83
N ARG A 29 18.38 -7.66 -24.82
CA ARG A 29 17.45 -8.80 -24.87
C ARG A 29 15.98 -8.39 -25.02
N LEU A 30 15.59 -7.27 -24.42
CA LEU A 30 14.24 -6.71 -24.48
C LEU A 30 14.06 -5.68 -25.62
N LYS A 31 15.08 -5.47 -26.46
CA LYS A 31 15.10 -4.49 -27.56
C LYS A 31 14.77 -3.06 -27.14
N GLY A 32 15.06 -2.69 -25.89
CA GLY A 32 14.76 -1.39 -25.32
C GLY A 32 13.32 -1.20 -24.82
N TYR A 33 12.47 -2.22 -24.87
CA TYR A 33 11.07 -2.13 -24.44
C TYR A 33 10.83 -2.86 -23.13
N LEU A 34 9.80 -2.45 -22.38
CA LEU A 34 9.32 -3.16 -21.20
C LEU A 34 7.80 -3.30 -21.32
N PRO A 35 7.22 -4.50 -21.15
CA PRO A 35 5.78 -4.65 -21.12
C PRO A 35 5.24 -3.94 -19.88
N VAL A 36 4.21 -3.12 -20.09
CA VAL A 36 3.50 -2.39 -19.03
C VAL A 36 2.01 -2.68 -19.14
N VAL A 37 1.34 -2.64 -17.99
CA VAL A 37 -0.12 -2.63 -17.94
C VAL A 37 -0.53 -1.24 -17.46
N LEU A 38 -1.39 -0.58 -18.22
CA LEU A 38 -1.97 0.69 -17.81
C LEU A 38 -3.14 0.41 -16.87
N VAL A 39 -3.05 0.92 -15.66
CA VAL A 39 -4.19 0.95 -14.75
C VAL A 39 -4.95 2.23 -15.09
N HIS A 40 -6.06 2.09 -15.80
CA HIS A 40 -6.94 3.21 -16.11
C HIS A 40 -7.52 3.78 -14.81
N GLN A 41 -7.73 5.10 -14.78
CA GLN A 41 -8.53 5.73 -13.73
C GLN A 41 -9.98 5.28 -13.94
N GLU A 42 -10.36 4.15 -13.34
CA GLU A 42 -11.78 3.93 -13.09
C GLU A 42 -12.21 4.96 -12.06
N SER A 43 -13.44 5.44 -12.20
CA SER A 43 -14.03 6.66 -11.61
C SER A 43 -13.94 6.83 -10.08
N GLY A 44 -13.28 5.93 -9.36
CA GLY A 44 -12.94 6.05 -7.94
C GLY A 44 -11.65 6.87 -7.77
N GLY A 45 -11.72 7.94 -6.98
CA GLY A 45 -10.58 8.83 -6.71
C GLY A 45 -9.41 8.16 -5.98
N ASP A 46 -8.64 8.95 -5.23
CA ASP A 46 -7.39 8.52 -4.57
C ASP A 46 -7.50 7.24 -3.73
N ALA A 47 -8.66 7.01 -3.12
CA ALA A 47 -8.93 5.82 -2.31
C ALA A 47 -8.89 4.52 -3.12
N GLU A 48 -9.42 4.52 -4.34
CA GLU A 48 -9.46 3.34 -5.22
C GLU A 48 -8.04 2.98 -5.68
N ARG A 49 -7.21 3.99 -5.98
CA ARG A 49 -5.78 3.81 -6.32
C ARG A 49 -5.00 3.20 -5.17
N ARG A 50 -5.23 3.67 -3.94
CA ARG A 50 -4.61 3.12 -2.73
C ARG A 50 -5.04 1.66 -2.52
N ALA A 51 -6.33 1.37 -2.63
CA ALA A 51 -6.87 0.02 -2.45
C ALA A 51 -6.32 -0.98 -3.49
N ALA A 52 -6.26 -0.61 -4.77
CA ALA A 52 -5.73 -1.47 -5.83
C ALA A 52 -4.22 -1.76 -5.65
N THR A 53 -3.44 -0.75 -5.29
CA THR A 53 -2.01 -0.89 -5.01
C THR A 53 -1.77 -1.79 -3.80
N VAL A 54 -2.59 -1.63 -2.75
CA VAL A 54 -2.49 -2.44 -1.54
C VAL A 54 -2.89 -3.88 -1.80
N ARG A 55 -3.99 -4.14 -2.53
CA ARG A 55 -4.35 -5.49 -2.99
C ARG A 55 -3.19 -6.17 -3.69
N HIS A 56 -2.57 -5.44 -4.61
CA HIS A 56 -1.47 -5.96 -5.42
C HIS A 56 -0.20 -6.24 -4.59
N ASN A 57 0.13 -5.38 -3.63
CA ASN A 57 1.28 -5.56 -2.74
C ASN A 57 1.04 -6.63 -1.66
N ARG A 58 -0.21 -6.75 -1.20
CA ARG A 58 -0.63 -7.75 -0.22
C ARG A 58 -0.58 -9.16 -0.79
N ALA A 59 -1.02 -9.35 -2.04
CA ALA A 59 -0.88 -10.62 -2.75
C ALA A 59 0.58 -11.10 -2.87
N ARG A 60 1.55 -10.19 -2.71
CA ARG A 60 2.99 -10.50 -2.71
C ARG A 60 3.62 -10.65 -1.32
N GLY A 61 2.84 -10.49 -0.24
CA GLY A 61 3.27 -10.75 1.13
C GLY A 61 4.23 -9.72 1.75
N GLN A 62 4.47 -8.57 1.10
CA GLN A 62 5.46 -7.59 1.57
C GLN A 62 4.89 -6.46 2.45
N ASN A 63 3.58 -6.44 2.71
CA ASN A 63 3.01 -5.39 3.55
C ASN A 63 3.21 -5.74 5.03
N ALA A 64 4.15 -5.06 5.67
CA ALA A 64 4.33 -5.09 7.12
C ALA A 64 3.00 -4.74 7.81
N VAL A 65 2.65 -5.49 8.86
CA VAL A 65 1.37 -5.38 9.61
C VAL A 65 1.02 -3.92 9.94
N THR A 66 2.03 -3.10 10.28
CA THR A 66 1.88 -1.66 10.55
C THR A 66 1.32 -0.87 9.37
N ALA A 67 1.87 -1.04 8.16
CA ALA A 67 1.40 -0.32 6.97
C ALA A 67 -0.03 -0.71 6.57
N MET A 68 -0.41 -1.97 6.82
CA MET A 68 -1.79 -2.43 6.62
C MET A 68 -2.73 -1.84 7.66
N SER A 69 -2.31 -1.77 8.92
CA SER A 69 -3.07 -1.15 10.02
C SER A 69 -3.32 0.34 9.76
N ASP A 70 -2.30 1.08 9.33
CA ASP A 70 -2.43 2.50 8.97
C ASP A 70 -3.41 2.72 7.82
N LEU A 71 -3.36 1.87 6.79
CA LEU A 71 -4.31 1.97 5.67
C LEU A 71 -5.74 1.66 6.09
N VAL A 72 -5.96 0.60 6.88
CA VAL A 72 -7.29 0.25 7.39
C VAL A 72 -7.86 1.40 8.22
N ARG A 73 -7.02 2.05 9.05
CA ARG A 73 -7.40 3.26 9.80
C ARG A 73 -7.78 4.42 8.88
N ASP A 74 -6.98 4.71 7.85
CA ASP A 74 -7.26 5.79 6.91
C ASP A 74 -8.58 5.57 6.15
N LEU A 75 -8.83 4.34 5.68
CA LEU A 75 -10.08 3.99 5.00
C LEU A 75 -11.29 4.09 5.93
N ALA A 76 -11.16 3.66 7.19
CA ALA A 76 -12.21 3.83 8.18
C ALA A 76 -12.50 5.31 8.47
N ARG A 77 -11.46 6.17 8.56
CA ARG A 77 -11.61 7.63 8.72
C ARG A 77 -12.29 8.29 7.51
N LEU A 78 -12.17 7.71 6.32
CA LEU A 78 -12.91 8.12 5.11
C LEU A 78 -14.37 7.61 5.09
N GLY A 79 -14.85 6.97 6.17
CA GLY A 79 -16.22 6.48 6.29
C GLY A 79 -16.48 5.17 5.57
N TRP A 80 -15.46 4.37 5.29
CA TRP A 80 -15.67 3.05 4.70
C TRP A 80 -16.07 2.03 5.77
N GLU A 81 -17.14 1.30 5.48
CA GLU A 81 -17.58 0.17 6.28
C GLU A 81 -16.62 -1.02 6.19
N ASP A 82 -16.54 -1.80 7.26
CA ASP A 82 -15.54 -2.88 7.41
C ASP A 82 -15.69 -3.96 6.33
N GLY A 83 -16.93 -4.27 5.95
CA GLY A 83 -17.20 -5.19 4.84
C GLY A 83 -16.67 -4.69 3.49
N ARG A 84 -16.68 -3.36 3.27
CA ARG A 84 -16.11 -2.76 2.06
C ARG A 84 -14.59 -2.80 2.09
N ILE A 85 -13.97 -2.46 3.22
CA ILE A 85 -12.51 -2.55 3.41
C ILE A 85 -12.03 -4.00 3.22
N ALA A 86 -12.74 -4.95 3.81
CA ALA A 86 -12.48 -6.39 3.68
C ALA A 86 -12.46 -6.82 2.21
N LYS A 87 -13.54 -6.53 1.48
CA LYS A 87 -13.68 -6.85 0.06
C LYS A 87 -12.59 -6.18 -0.79
N GLU A 88 -12.38 -4.88 -0.60
CA GLU A 88 -11.45 -4.10 -1.43
C GLU A 88 -9.98 -4.32 -1.09
N LEU A 89 -9.64 -4.84 0.09
CA LEU A 89 -8.26 -5.25 0.41
C LEU A 89 -8.05 -6.77 0.32
N GLY A 90 -9.11 -7.52 0.02
CA GLY A 90 -9.11 -8.99 -0.07
C GLY A 90 -8.87 -9.68 1.28
N MET A 91 -9.30 -9.08 2.39
CA MET A 91 -9.16 -9.60 3.77
C MET A 91 -10.51 -10.07 4.31
N ASP A 92 -10.45 -10.90 5.34
CA ASP A 92 -11.63 -11.22 6.13
C ASP A 92 -11.99 -10.06 7.07
N ALA A 93 -13.28 -9.93 7.42
CA ALA A 93 -13.75 -8.86 8.31
C ALA A 93 -13.09 -8.92 9.70
N GLU A 94 -12.77 -10.12 10.20
CA GLU A 94 -12.05 -10.29 11.47
C GLU A 94 -10.61 -9.75 11.40
N GLU A 95 -9.96 -9.86 10.24
CA GLU A 95 -8.62 -9.32 10.00
C GLU A 95 -8.64 -7.78 9.99
N VAL A 96 -9.67 -7.16 9.39
CA VAL A 96 -9.91 -5.71 9.48
C VAL A 96 -10.02 -5.27 10.94
N LEU A 97 -10.82 -5.99 11.74
CA LEU A 97 -11.05 -5.65 13.14
C LEU A 97 -9.75 -5.73 13.96
N ARG A 98 -8.96 -6.79 13.77
CA ARG A 98 -7.65 -6.95 14.42
C ARG A 98 -6.70 -5.79 14.08
N LEU A 99 -6.66 -5.38 12.81
CA LEU A 99 -5.81 -4.28 12.36
C LEU A 99 -6.26 -2.91 12.90
N LYS A 100 -7.57 -2.70 13.08
CA LYS A 100 -8.10 -1.52 13.78
C LYS A 100 -7.73 -1.49 15.26
N GLN A 101 -7.75 -2.63 15.94
CA GLN A 101 -7.38 -2.70 17.35
C GLN A 101 -5.90 -2.38 17.58
N ILE A 102 -5.01 -2.85 16.70
CA ILE A 102 -3.58 -2.53 16.77
C ILE A 102 -3.34 -1.02 16.66
N SER A 103 -3.99 -0.35 15.71
CA SER A 103 -3.86 1.11 15.55
C SER A 103 -4.52 1.88 16.69
N GLY A 104 -5.69 1.44 17.16
CA GLY A 104 -6.39 2.06 18.29
C GLY A 104 -5.64 1.93 19.62
N LEU A 105 -5.01 0.78 19.88
CA LEU A 105 -4.13 0.59 21.04
C LEU A 105 -2.90 1.49 20.96
N ALA A 106 -2.26 1.58 19.79
CA ALA A 106 -1.10 2.46 19.62
C ALA A 106 -1.45 3.95 19.85
N GLU A 107 -2.63 4.40 19.42
CA GLU A 107 -3.12 5.77 19.70
C GLU A 107 -3.43 5.97 21.19
N LEU A 108 -3.98 4.97 21.88
CA LEU A 108 -4.33 5.05 23.31
C LEU A 108 -3.11 5.22 24.23
N PHE A 109 -1.96 4.67 23.84
CA PHE A 109 -0.71 4.73 24.61
C PHE A 109 0.34 5.70 24.02
N GLY A 110 -0.04 6.52 23.03
CA GLY A 110 0.89 7.43 22.34
C GLY A 110 1.47 8.54 23.24
N ASP A 111 0.69 8.98 24.23
CA ASP A 111 1.05 10.03 25.19
C ASP A 111 1.44 9.48 26.59
N GLU A 112 1.47 8.16 26.74
CA GLU A 112 1.76 7.51 28.01
C GLU A 112 3.29 7.46 28.25
N THR A 113 3.72 7.93 29.42
CA THR A 113 5.13 7.81 29.84
C THR A 113 5.32 6.46 30.51
N PHE A 114 5.84 5.48 29.77
CA PHE A 114 6.09 4.15 30.31
C PHE A 114 7.08 4.21 31.49
N SER A 115 6.76 3.53 32.58
CA SER A 115 7.71 3.36 33.68
C SER A 115 8.88 2.45 33.26
N GLN A 116 10.05 2.67 33.86
CA GLN A 116 11.15 1.71 33.78
C GLN A 116 10.68 0.40 34.44
N ALA A 117 10.76 -0.71 33.71
CA ALA A 117 10.08 -1.97 34.06
C ALA A 117 10.50 -2.58 35.41
N TRP A 118 9.55 -3.34 35.99
CA TRP A 118 9.64 -4.32 37.09
C TRP A 118 10.75 -4.10 38.13
N THR A 119 10.47 -3.26 39.15
CA THR A 119 11.15 -3.36 40.44
C THR A 119 10.55 -4.53 41.22
N VAL A 120 11.34 -5.59 41.37
CA VAL A 120 11.08 -6.63 42.36
C VAL A 120 11.50 -6.06 43.71
N GLU A 121 10.53 -5.73 44.56
CA GLU A 121 10.75 -5.63 46.01
C GLU A 121 10.22 -6.88 46.70
#